data_AF-A0A5B7ITX9-F1
#
_entry.id   AF-A0A5B7ITX9-F1
#
_cell.length_a   1.000
_cell.length_b   1.000
_cell.length_c   1.000
_cell.angle_alpha   90.00
_cell.angle_beta   90.00
_cell.angle_gamma   90.00
#
_symmetry.space_group_name_H-M   'P 1'
#
loop_
_entity.id
_entity.type
_entity.pdbx_description
1 polymer ?
#
loop_
_entity_poly.entity_id
_entity_poly.type
_entity_poly.pdbx_seq_one_letter_code
_entity_poly.pdbx_strand_id
1 'polypeptide(L)'
;MVQDAVDKKKASFYGMRERKNPNKFIREREEREMAKTVIKRVQDSTQEFDLEVEKVIRLGRYSEGGKRPMKVKMRSQVAAEEIMARKGKLADDVDHKEIWINRDKN
;
A
#
# COMPACT_ATOMS: atom_id res chain seq x y z
N MET A 1 34.25 -4.94 2.07
CA MET A 1 33.27 -3.92 1.61
C MET A 1 31.95 -4.25 2.25
N VAL A 2 31.49 -3.36 3.12
CA VAL A 2 30.30 -3.49 3.97
C VAL A 2 29.08 -3.66 3.06
N GLN A 3 28.31 -4.74 3.24
CA GLN A 3 26.94 -4.79 2.74
C GLN A 3 26.15 -3.78 3.56
N ASP A 4 26.07 -2.55 3.05
CA ASP A 4 25.28 -1.49 3.63
C ASP A 4 23.84 -1.99 3.76
N ALA A 5 23.45 -2.26 5.01
CA ALA A 5 22.12 -2.61 5.45
C ALA A 5 21.21 -1.40 5.26
N VAL A 6 20.87 -1.09 4.00
CA VAL A 6 19.89 -0.04 3.74
C VAL A 6 18.52 -0.66 3.95
N ASP A 7 18.04 -0.66 5.19
CA ASP A 7 16.62 -0.71 5.48
C ASP A 7 16.00 0.58 4.92
N LYS A 8 15.81 0.60 3.59
CA LYS A 8 15.31 1.75 2.83
C LYS A 8 13.88 1.99 3.28
N LYS A 9 13.68 3.13 3.97
CA LYS A 9 12.41 3.61 4.54
C LYS A 9 11.23 3.28 3.63
N LYS A 10 10.38 2.35 4.08
CA LYS A 10 9.21 1.85 3.35
C LYS A 10 8.06 2.85 3.55
N ALA A 11 7.31 3.21 2.50
CA ALA A 11 5.98 3.80 2.75
C ALA A 11 5.05 2.69 3.23
N SER A 12 4.15 3.02 4.16
CA SER A 12 3.11 2.11 4.63
C SER A 12 1.76 2.76 4.38
N PHE A 13 1.00 2.16 3.48
CA PHE A 13 -0.43 2.41 3.37
C PHE A 13 -1.11 1.70 4.52
N TYR A 14 -2.17 2.26 5.05
CA TYR A 14 -2.99 1.63 6.08
C TYR A 14 -4.46 1.93 5.77
N GLY A 15 -5.36 1.07 6.27
CA GLY A 15 -6.81 1.29 6.15
C GLY A 15 -7.47 0.69 4.91
N MET A 16 -6.71 0.09 3.97
CA MET A 16 -7.34 -0.72 2.93
C MET A 16 -8.00 -1.96 3.53
N ARG A 17 -9.19 -2.30 3.04
CA ARG A 17 -10.02 -3.42 3.52
C ARG A 17 -9.51 -4.77 3.01
N GLU A 18 -9.22 -5.70 3.91
CA GLU A 18 -8.92 -7.10 3.56
C GLU A 18 -10.06 -7.72 2.74
N ARG A 19 -9.70 -8.44 1.66
CA ARG A 19 -10.67 -9.17 0.82
C ARG A 19 -11.00 -10.53 1.45
N LYS A 20 -12.28 -10.88 1.46
CA LYS A 20 -12.79 -12.16 1.99
C LYS A 20 -12.83 -13.22 0.90
N ASN A 21 -11.66 -13.56 0.36
CA ASN A 21 -11.53 -14.60 -0.65
C ASN A 21 -10.72 -15.77 -0.07
N PRO A 22 -11.30 -16.98 0.04
CA PRO A 22 -10.62 -18.15 0.61
C PRO A 22 -9.43 -18.57 -0.25
N ASN A 23 -9.45 -18.27 -1.55
CA ASN A 23 -8.32 -18.51 -2.42
C ASN A 23 -7.23 -17.46 -2.18
N LYS A 24 -6.10 -17.90 -1.60
CA LYS A 24 -4.97 -17.02 -1.27
C LYS A 24 -4.45 -16.25 -2.48
N PHE A 25 -4.26 -16.89 -3.62
CA PHE A 25 -3.68 -16.26 -4.81
C PHE A 25 -4.58 -15.18 -5.39
N ILE A 26 -5.88 -15.47 -5.50
CA ILE A 26 -6.84 -14.50 -6.01
C ILE A 26 -6.95 -13.32 -5.04
N ARG A 27 -6.99 -13.60 -3.73
CA ARG A 27 -7.03 -12.56 -2.70
C ARG A 27 -5.82 -11.63 -2.74
N GLU A 28 -4.61 -12.17 -2.81
CA GLU A 28 -3.38 -11.35 -2.89
C GLU A 28 -3.36 -10.52 -4.18
N ARG A 29 -3.86 -11.05 -5.29
CA ARG A 29 -4.03 -10.30 -6.54
C ARG A 29 -5.02 -9.15 -6.37
N GLU A 30 -6.21 -9.41 -5.84
CA GLU A 30 -7.23 -8.38 -5.59
C GLU A 30 -6.72 -7.27 -4.66
N GLU A 31 -6.00 -7.64 -3.60
CA GLU A 31 -5.38 -6.70 -2.66
C GLU A 31 -4.30 -5.84 -3.32
N ARG A 32 -3.51 -6.43 -4.24
CA ARG A 32 -2.53 -5.70 -5.04
C ARG A 32 -3.21 -4.74 -6.03
N GLU A 33 -4.27 -5.15 -6.70
CA GLU A 33 -5.04 -4.30 -7.61
C GLU A 33 -5.69 -3.10 -6.89
N MET A 34 -6.18 -3.30 -5.66
CA MET A 34 -6.67 -2.19 -4.84
C MET A 34 -5.55 -1.20 -4.51
N ALA A 35 -4.38 -1.68 -4.09
CA ALA A 35 -3.23 -0.82 -3.82
C ALA A 35 -2.84 -0.01 -5.07
N LYS A 36 -2.82 -0.64 -6.25
CA LYS A 36 -2.55 0.07 -7.52
C LYS A 36 -3.57 1.16 -7.79
N THR A 37 -4.86 0.89 -7.57
CA THR A 37 -5.94 1.86 -7.79
C THR A 37 -5.76 3.09 -6.90
N VAL A 38 -5.47 2.89 -5.62
CA VAL A 38 -5.20 3.97 -4.66
C VAL A 38 -4.00 4.80 -5.10
N ILE A 39 -2.92 4.14 -5.50
CA ILE A 39 -1.69 4.83 -5.92
C ILE A 39 -1.92 5.63 -7.22
N LYS A 40 -2.64 5.05 -8.19
CA LYS A 40 -3.04 5.71 -9.43
C LYS A 40 -3.95 6.93 -9.21
N ARG A 41 -4.71 6.97 -8.11
CA ARG A 41 -5.49 8.17 -7.73
C ARG A 41 -4.59 9.28 -7.16
N VAL A 42 -3.55 8.92 -6.43
CA VAL A 42 -2.58 9.88 -5.87
C VAL A 42 -1.64 10.44 -6.95
N GLN A 43 -1.28 9.60 -7.92
CA GLN A 43 -0.41 9.94 -9.04
C GLN A 43 -1.21 9.85 -10.34
N ASP A 44 -1.62 10.98 -10.91
CA ASP A 44 -2.33 11.08 -12.21
C ASP A 44 -1.55 10.49 -13.42
N SER A 45 -0.40 9.88 -13.17
CA SER A 45 0.56 9.44 -14.19
C SER A 45 0.34 7.99 -14.64
N THR A 46 0.71 7.77 -15.91
CA THR A 46 0.85 6.51 -16.66
C THR A 46 1.92 5.55 -16.12
N GLN A 47 2.42 5.76 -14.90
CA GLN A 47 3.54 5.02 -14.33
C GLN A 47 3.10 3.62 -13.88
N GLU A 48 3.79 2.57 -14.32
CA GLU A 48 3.44 1.19 -14.02
C GLU A 48 3.82 0.80 -12.58
N PHE A 49 2.90 1.04 -11.64
CA PHE A 49 3.06 0.64 -10.22
C PHE A 49 3.14 -0.87 -9.99
N ASP A 50 2.84 -1.67 -11.02
CA ASP A 50 2.97 -3.13 -11.03
C ASP A 50 4.37 -3.58 -10.60
N LEU A 51 5.40 -2.81 -10.98
CA LEU A 51 6.79 -3.07 -10.60
C LEU A 51 7.17 -2.46 -9.25
N GLU A 52 6.45 -1.46 -8.77
CA GLU A 52 6.78 -0.71 -7.56
C GLU A 52 6.14 -1.26 -6.29
N VAL A 53 4.98 -1.92 -6.37
CA VAL A 53 4.42 -2.65 -5.23
C VAL A 53 5.15 -3.98 -5.04
N GLU A 54 5.99 -4.07 -4.00
CA GLU A 54 6.75 -5.28 -3.68
C GLU A 54 5.87 -6.33 -3.01
N LYS A 55 5.13 -5.91 -1.98
CA LYS A 55 4.35 -6.82 -1.13
C LYS A 55 3.18 -6.11 -0.48
N VAL A 56 2.07 -6.81 -0.30
CA VAL A 56 0.96 -6.39 0.57
C VAL A 56 0.96 -7.29 1.80
N ILE A 57 0.97 -6.68 2.98
CA ILE A 57 1.06 -7.35 4.29
C ILE A 57 -0.17 -6.95 5.09
N ARG A 58 -0.83 -7.91 5.71
CA ARG A 58 -2.00 -7.63 6.58
C ARG A 58 -1.53 -7.45 8.01
N LEU A 59 -2.02 -6.42 8.66
CA LEU A 59 -1.65 -6.12 10.03
C LEU A 59 -2.72 -6.64 11.00
N GLY A 60 -2.29 -7.28 12.08
CA GLY A 60 -3.17 -7.82 13.12
C GLY A 60 -3.61 -9.29 12.90
N ARG A 61 -4.43 -9.80 13.84
CA ARG A 61 -4.83 -11.21 13.93
C ARG A 61 -6.09 -11.56 13.13
N TYR A 62 -6.19 -12.85 12.76
CA TYR A 62 -7.33 -13.53 12.15
C TYR A 62 -8.61 -13.08 12.84
N SER A 63 -9.52 -12.35 12.21
CA SER A 63 -10.88 -12.25 12.74
C SER A 63 -11.86 -12.51 11.60
N GLU A 64 -12.68 -13.52 11.81
CA GLU A 64 -13.81 -13.78 10.93
C GLU A 64 -14.75 -12.57 11.00
N GLY A 65 -15.15 -12.04 9.85
CA GLY A 65 -15.94 -10.81 9.82
C GLY A 65 -15.14 -9.51 9.83
N GLY A 66 -13.96 -9.49 10.47
CA GLY A 66 -13.16 -8.29 10.74
C GLY A 66 -12.46 -7.68 9.52
N LYS A 67 -12.19 -6.37 9.60
CA LYS A 67 -11.36 -5.65 8.64
C LYS A 67 -9.97 -5.46 9.24
N ARG A 68 -8.95 -6.00 8.60
CA ARG A 68 -7.56 -5.68 8.94
C ARG A 68 -7.01 -4.56 8.09
N PRO A 69 -6.24 -3.64 8.68
CA PRO A 69 -5.46 -2.71 7.88
C PRO A 69 -4.38 -3.46 7.10
N MET A 70 -4.18 -3.09 5.85
CA MET A 70 -3.14 -3.64 4.99
C MET A 70 -2.01 -2.63 4.78
N LYS A 71 -0.76 -3.09 4.98
CA LYS A 71 0.50 -2.42 4.72
C LYS A 71 1.06 -2.82 3.37
N VAL A 72 1.22 -1.85 2.48
CA VAL A 72 1.89 -2.08 1.19
C VAL A 72 3.34 -1.67 1.30
N LYS A 73 4.24 -2.58 0.96
CA LYS A 73 5.67 -2.35 0.84
C LYS A 73 5.99 -1.98 -0.60
N MET A 74 6.56 -0.79 -0.79
CA MET A 74 7.07 -0.32 -2.07
C MET A 74 8.51 -0.78 -2.28
N ARG A 75 8.89 -1.05 -3.53
CA ARG A 75 10.28 -1.33 -3.94
C ARG A 75 11.13 -0.05 -3.96
N SER A 76 10.57 1.03 -4.50
CA SER A 76 11.26 2.32 -4.66
C SER A 76 10.93 3.26 -3.52
N GLN A 77 11.98 3.79 -2.88
CA GLN A 77 11.83 4.85 -1.89
C GLN A 77 11.31 6.15 -2.53
N VAL A 78 11.74 6.45 -3.76
CA VAL A 78 11.32 7.66 -4.49
C VAL A 78 9.80 7.64 -4.70
N ALA A 79 9.25 6.51 -5.16
CA ALA A 79 7.81 6.34 -5.34
C ALA A 79 7.02 6.51 -4.04
N ALA A 80 7.54 5.93 -2.94
CA ALA A 80 6.97 6.11 -1.62
C ALA A 80 6.90 7.59 -1.20
N GLU A 81 7.93 8.39 -1.50
CA GLU A 81 7.97 9.82 -1.19
C GLU A 81 7.06 10.66 -2.09
N GLU A 82 6.97 10.34 -3.37
CA GLU A 82 6.05 11.01 -4.31
C GLU A 82 4.59 10.83 -3.89
N ILE A 83 4.22 9.61 -3.49
CA ILE A 83 2.87 9.29 -3.01
C ILE A 83 2.59 10.03 -1.70
N MET A 84 3.56 10.13 -0.79
CA MET A 84 3.41 10.92 0.43
C MET A 84 3.26 12.42 0.17
N ALA A 85 4.03 12.98 -0.76
CA ALA A 85 3.93 14.39 -1.14
C ALA A 85 2.56 14.72 -1.76
N ARG A 86 1.96 13.75 -2.45
CA ARG A 86 0.67 13.91 -3.15
C ARG A 86 -0.52 13.32 -2.41
N LYS A 87 -0.34 12.77 -1.20
CA LYS A 87 -1.38 12.08 -0.43
C LYS A 87 -2.62 12.94 -0.15
N GLY A 88 -2.47 14.27 -0.16
CA GLY A 88 -3.58 15.22 -0.02
C GLY A 88 -4.69 14.99 -1.03
N LYS A 89 -4.37 14.54 -2.25
CA LYS A 89 -5.35 14.18 -3.28
C LYS A 89 -6.29 13.05 -2.88
N LEU A 90 -5.86 12.18 -1.95
CA LEU A 90 -6.68 11.09 -1.46
C LEU A 90 -7.73 11.57 -0.45
N ALA A 91 -7.56 12.75 0.16
CA ALA A 91 -8.52 13.30 1.12
C ALA A 91 -9.84 13.71 0.45
N ASP A 92 -9.78 14.08 -0.83
CA ASP A 92 -10.94 14.46 -1.63
C ASP A 92 -11.73 13.25 -2.16
N ASP A 93 -11.15 12.05 -2.11
CA ASP A 93 -11.75 10.82 -2.62
C ASP A 93 -12.62 10.14 -1.55
N VAL A 94 -13.94 10.21 -1.73
CA VAL A 94 -14.96 9.70 -0.79
C VAL A 94 -14.82 8.20 -0.54
N ASP A 95 -14.39 7.43 -1.55
CA ASP A 95 -14.26 5.97 -1.47
C ASP A 95 -13.00 5.53 -0.71
N HIS A 96 -12.03 6.44 -0.55
CA HIS A 96 -10.73 6.17 0.02
C HIS A 96 -10.45 6.95 1.32
N LYS A 97 -11.46 7.58 1.93
CA LYS A 97 -11.36 8.31 3.20
C LYS A 97 -10.81 7.47 4.37
N GLU A 98 -11.04 6.16 4.35
CA GLU A 98 -10.52 5.24 5.37
C GLU A 98 -9.01 4.94 5.19
N ILE A 99 -8.40 5.35 4.07
CA ILE A 99 -7.01 5.03 3.73
C ILE A 99 -6.08 6.15 4.21
N TRP A 100 -5.06 5.75 4.97
CA TRP A 100 -4.06 6.65 5.51
C TRP A 100 -2.67 6.22 5.03
N ILE A 101 -1.91 7.20 4.53
CA ILE A 101 -0.55 7.00 4.03
C ILE A 101 0.41 7.60 5.04
N ASN A 102 1.20 6.73 5.68
CA ASN A 102 2.21 7.13 6.64
C ASN A 102 3.60 6.63 6.24
N ARG A 103 4.61 7.45 6.56
CA ARG A 103 6.01 7.02 6.51
C ARG A 103 6.22 5.97 7.60
N ASP A 104 6.80 4.84 7.25
CA ASP A 104 7.21 3.85 8.25
C ASP A 104 8.30 4.50 9.11
N LYS A 105 8.02 4.59 10.42
CA LYS A 105 9.01 5.00 11.42
C LYS A 105 9.63 3.70 11.92
N ASN A 106 10.87 3.43 11.52
CA ASN A 106 11.66 2.37 12.10
C ASN A 106 12.01 2.72 13.55
#